data_AF-A0A1F5B357-F1
#
_entry.id   AF-A0A1F5B357-F1
#
_cell.length_a   1.000
_cell.length_b   1.000
_cell.length_c   1.000
_cell.angle_alpha   90.00
_cell.angle_beta   90.00
_cell.angle_gamma   90.00
#
_symmetry.space_group_name_H-M   'P 1'
#
loop_
_entity.id
_entity.type
_entity.pdbx_description
1 polymer ?
#
loop_
_entity_poly.entity_id
_entity_poly.type
_entity_poly.pdbx_seq_one_letter_code
_entity_poly.pdbx_strand_id
1 'polypeptide(L)'
;MSKKPFFYLLLGLIFLSFIFWTESAQAILGFGGRILHLTPCANGTLIAIGPPRSGLFMWMPGTLTFAWRQLRPGPWALGSYVPGGTCVCPYGQCEVGAIPALGTMKAIGTSF
;
A
#
# COMPACT_ATOMS: atom_id res chain seq x y z
N MET A 1 -24.97 45.92 -22.10
CA MET A 1 -24.30 44.60 -22.17
C MET A 1 -24.76 43.75 -20.98
N SER A 2 -25.46 42.64 -21.25
CA SER A 2 -26.06 41.78 -20.22
C SER A 2 -24.98 40.93 -19.54
N LYS A 3 -24.84 41.03 -18.21
CA LYS A 3 -23.86 40.27 -17.39
C LYS A 3 -24.30 38.82 -17.09
N LYS A 4 -25.51 38.43 -17.51
CA LYS A 4 -26.14 37.12 -17.26
C LYS A 4 -25.37 35.93 -17.85
N PRO A 5 -24.83 35.94 -19.10
CA PRO A 5 -24.13 34.79 -19.64
C PRO A 5 -22.78 34.54 -18.94
N PHE A 6 -22.11 35.60 -18.49
CA PHE A 6 -20.85 35.49 -17.75
C PHE A 6 -21.04 34.82 -16.38
N PHE A 7 -22.17 35.08 -15.72
CA PHE A 7 -22.51 34.47 -14.43
C PHE A 7 -22.76 32.96 -14.53
N TYR A 8 -23.48 32.50 -15.56
CA TYR A 8 -23.72 31.06 -15.77
C TYR A 8 -22.44 30.32 -16.19
N LEU A 9 -21.54 30.97 -16.92
CA LEU A 9 -20.26 30.40 -17.32
C LEU A 9 -19.34 30.19 -16.11
N LEU A 10 -19.29 31.18 -15.20
CA LEU A 10 -18.59 31.05 -13.92
C LEU A 10 -19.17 29.92 -13.04
N LEU A 11 -20.51 29.83 -12.95
CA LEU A 11 -21.17 28.76 -12.18
C LEU A 11 -20.87 27.37 -12.75
N GLY A 12 -20.84 27.24 -14.09
CA GLY A 12 -20.48 25.99 -14.77
C GLY A 12 -19.02 25.59 -14.52
N LEU A 13 -18.09 26.56 -14.54
CA LEU A 13 -16.67 26.31 -14.27
C LEU A 13 -16.41 25.90 -12.80
N ILE A 14 -17.12 26.51 -11.85
CA ILE A 14 -17.06 26.12 -10.43
C ILE A 14 -17.64 24.71 -10.25
N PHE A 15 -18.73 24.37 -10.93
CA PHE A 15 -19.31 23.04 -10.84
C PHE A 15 -18.37 21.96 -11.42
N LEU A 16 -17.70 22.25 -12.53
CA LEU A 16 -16.70 21.35 -13.13
C LEU A 16 -15.48 21.15 -12.22
N SER A 17 -15.01 22.19 -11.52
CA SER A 17 -13.84 22.04 -10.64
C SER A 17 -14.11 21.13 -9.43
N PHE A 18 -15.35 21.09 -8.91
CA PHE A 18 -15.74 20.16 -7.85
C PHE A 18 -15.76 18.69 -8.30
N ILE A 19 -16.08 18.41 -9.58
CA ILE A 19 -16.11 17.04 -10.12
C ILE A 19 -14.69 16.48 -10.28
N PHE A 20 -13.72 17.35 -10.62
CA PHE A 20 -12.32 16.96 -10.81
C PHE A 20 -11.51 16.81 -9.51
N TRP A 21 -12.06 17.20 -8.35
CA TRP A 21 -11.43 17.04 -7.03
C TRP A 21 -11.80 15.71 -6.35
N THR A 22 -11.75 14.60 -7.10
CA THR A 22 -11.87 13.25 -6.52
C THR A 22 -10.53 12.53 -6.53
N GLU A 23 -9.53 13.09 -5.84
CA GLU A 23 -8.36 12.29 -5.48
C GLU A 23 -8.74 11.34 -4.35
N SER A 24 -8.62 10.04 -4.59
CA SER A 24 -8.80 9.03 -3.56
C SER A 24 -7.69 9.17 -2.53
N ALA A 25 -8.01 9.80 -1.39
CA ALA A 25 -7.12 9.94 -0.25
C ALA A 25 -6.87 8.56 0.39
N GLN A 26 -6.00 7.77 -0.21
CA GLN A 26 -5.49 6.53 0.39
C GLN A 26 -4.48 6.92 1.46
N ALA A 27 -4.80 6.65 2.73
CA ALA A 27 -3.89 6.91 3.83
C ALA A 27 -2.61 6.08 3.66
N ILE A 28 -1.47 6.74 3.48
CA ILE A 28 -0.15 6.09 3.51
C ILE A 28 0.29 6.03 4.97
N LEU A 29 0.43 4.81 5.48
CA LEU A 29 0.84 4.54 6.86
C LEU A 29 2.24 3.94 6.89
N GLY A 30 2.93 4.08 8.02
CA GLY A 30 4.29 3.58 8.21
C GLY A 30 4.34 2.30 9.04
N PHE A 31 5.20 1.36 8.66
CA PHE A 31 5.52 0.16 9.43
C PHE A 31 7.01 0.11 9.76
N GLY A 32 7.40 -0.71 10.75
CA GLY A 32 8.80 -0.86 11.10
C GLY A 32 9.03 -1.92 12.16
N GLY A 33 10.04 -2.76 11.94
CA GLY A 33 10.38 -3.85 12.84
C GLY A 33 11.23 -4.92 12.16
N ARG A 34 11.51 -5.99 12.89
CA ARG A 34 12.30 -7.11 12.37
C ARG A 34 11.47 -7.98 11.43
N ILE A 35 12.04 -8.41 10.31
CA ILE A 35 11.38 -9.39 9.44
C ILE A 35 11.40 -10.74 10.14
N LEU A 36 10.20 -11.30 10.40
CA LEU A 36 10.04 -12.56 11.13
C LEU A 36 9.88 -13.74 10.18
N HIS A 37 9.01 -13.59 9.18
CA HIS A 37 8.69 -14.66 8.23
C HIS A 37 8.22 -14.08 6.90
N LEU A 38 8.40 -14.85 5.83
CA LEU A 38 7.91 -14.54 4.50
C LEU A 38 7.09 -15.74 4.00
N THR A 39 5.85 -15.48 3.62
CA THR A 39 4.96 -16.48 3.04
C THR A 39 4.77 -16.15 1.55
N PRO A 40 5.19 -17.04 0.63
CA PRO A 40 4.98 -16.82 -0.80
C PRO A 40 3.47 -16.91 -1.12
N CYS A 41 2.98 -15.94 -1.90
CA CYS A 41 1.61 -15.86 -2.37
C CYS A 41 1.59 -15.89 -3.89
N ALA A 42 0.47 -16.27 -4.51
CA ALA A 42 0.31 -16.24 -5.96
C ALA A 42 0.39 -14.81 -6.53
N ASN A 43 0.08 -13.79 -5.72
CA ASN A 43 0.06 -12.38 -6.10
C ASN A 43 1.20 -11.54 -5.51
N GLY A 44 2.18 -12.17 -4.83
CA GLY A 44 3.30 -11.47 -4.20
C GLY A 44 3.88 -12.26 -3.03
N THR A 45 4.40 -11.56 -2.03
CA THR A 45 4.92 -12.18 -0.81
C THR A 45 4.33 -11.49 0.40
N LEU A 46 3.75 -12.26 1.32
CA LEU A 46 3.29 -11.75 2.60
C LEU A 46 4.49 -11.70 3.56
N ILE A 47 4.76 -10.54 4.12
CA ILE A 47 5.89 -10.32 5.03
C ILE A 47 5.35 -10.05 6.43
N ALA A 48 5.79 -10.86 7.39
CA ALA A 48 5.52 -10.64 8.80
C ALA A 48 6.60 -9.74 9.41
N ILE A 49 6.20 -8.54 9.85
CA ILE A 49 7.06 -7.57 10.53
C ILE A 49 6.74 -7.61 12.03
N GLY A 50 7.77 -7.76 12.85
CA GLY A 50 7.69 -7.70 14.31
C GLY A 50 7.59 -6.27 14.88
N PRO A 51 7.67 -6.11 16.21
CA PRO A 51 7.67 -4.80 16.86
C PRO A 51 8.80 -3.87 16.35
N PRO A 52 8.67 -2.53 16.46
CA PRO A 52 7.66 -1.76 17.20
C PRO A 52 6.35 -1.45 16.46
N ARG A 53 6.34 -1.45 15.13
CA ARG A 53 5.12 -1.30 14.31
C ARG A 53 4.92 -2.55 13.47
N SER A 54 4.47 -3.60 14.17
CA SER A 54 4.28 -4.93 13.62
C SER A 54 3.06 -5.05 12.71
N GLY A 55 3.08 -6.04 11.83
CA GLY A 55 1.95 -6.36 10.98
C GLY A 55 2.29 -7.34 9.87
N LEU A 56 1.25 -7.80 9.18
CA LEU A 56 1.35 -8.58 7.96
C LEU A 56 1.18 -7.65 6.76
N PHE A 57 2.21 -7.55 5.93
CA PHE A 57 2.22 -6.59 4.83
C PHE A 57 2.53 -7.30 3.52
N MET A 58 1.76 -6.99 2.48
CA MET A 58 1.97 -7.54 1.15
C MET A 58 3.06 -6.79 0.42
N TRP A 59 4.09 -7.52 0.01
CA TRP A 59 5.07 -7.08 -0.97
C TRP A 59 4.61 -7.55 -2.35
N MET A 60 4.28 -6.60 -3.23
CA MET A 60 3.69 -6.86 -4.55
C MET A 60 4.52 -6.19 -5.65
N PRO A 61 4.35 -6.59 -6.93
CA PRO A 61 4.89 -5.83 -8.05
C PRO A 61 4.49 -4.35 -7.95
N GLY A 62 5.48 -3.46 -8.00
CA GLY A 62 5.29 -2.02 -7.79
C GLY A 62 5.68 -1.51 -6.40
N THR A 63 5.98 -2.37 -5.44
CA THR A 63 6.62 -1.96 -4.18
C THR A 63 8.06 -1.49 -4.44
N LEU A 64 8.40 -0.30 -3.97
CA LEU A 64 9.74 0.26 -4.06
C LEU A 64 10.66 -0.35 -2.99
N THR A 65 11.63 -1.17 -3.38
CA THR A 65 12.61 -1.76 -2.46
C THR A 65 13.90 -0.93 -2.45
N PHE A 66 14.17 -0.25 -1.34
CA PHE A 66 15.38 0.54 -1.10
C PHE A 66 16.34 -0.22 -0.17
N ALA A 67 17.64 0.15 -0.18
CA ALA A 67 18.71 -0.32 0.72
C ALA A 67 18.82 -1.85 0.99
N TRP A 68 19.94 -2.46 0.55
CA TRP A 68 20.38 -3.85 0.81
C TRP A 68 19.48 -4.98 0.27
N ARG A 69 18.21 -4.71 -0.04
CA ARG A 69 17.24 -5.64 -0.66
C ARG A 69 17.15 -7.00 0.06
N GLN A 70 17.34 -7.00 1.39
CA GLN A 70 17.37 -8.23 2.18
C GLN A 70 15.96 -8.64 2.62
N LEU A 71 15.14 -9.12 1.68
CA LEU A 71 13.82 -9.68 1.98
C LEU A 71 13.96 -11.12 2.49
N ARG A 72 14.48 -11.26 3.71
CA ARG A 72 14.65 -12.54 4.43
C ARG A 72 14.34 -12.35 5.92
N PRO A 73 14.09 -13.42 6.69
CA PRO A 73 13.97 -13.30 8.13
C PRO A 73 15.27 -12.77 8.76
N GLY A 74 15.17 -11.84 9.73
CA GLY A 74 16.30 -11.35 10.51
C GLY A 74 16.59 -9.85 10.43
N PRO A 75 16.77 -9.25 9.24
CA PRO A 75 17.01 -7.81 9.09
C PRO A 75 15.86 -6.95 9.64
N TRP A 76 16.20 -5.73 10.00
CA TRP A 76 15.19 -4.71 10.34
C TRP A 76 14.66 -4.09 9.06
N ALA A 77 13.35 -3.95 8.96
CA ALA A 77 12.69 -3.29 7.86
C ALA A 77 11.94 -2.04 8.34
N LEU A 78 11.94 -1.01 7.50
CA LEU A 78 11.18 0.22 7.68
C LEU A 78 10.54 0.58 6.34
N GLY A 79 9.30 1.02 6.35
CA GLY A 79 8.62 1.35 5.11
C GLY A 79 7.25 1.96 5.29
N SER A 80 6.54 2.02 4.17
CA SER A 80 5.17 2.55 4.10
C SER A 80 4.25 1.61 3.34
N TYR A 81 2.97 1.68 3.66
CA TYR A 81 1.93 0.84 3.07
C TYR A 81 0.63 1.62 2.88
N VAL A 82 -0.21 1.10 1.99
CA VAL A 82 -1.62 1.50 1.88
C VAL A 82 -2.47 0.38 2.51
N PRO A 83 -3.43 0.70 3.41
CA PRO A 83 -4.29 -0.29 4.05
C PRO A 83 -4.98 -1.22 3.05
N GLY A 84 -5.10 -2.49 3.45
CA GLY A 84 -5.71 -3.53 2.63
C GLY A 84 -4.74 -4.31 1.76
N GLY A 85 -5.25 -5.43 1.25
CA GLY A 85 -4.47 -6.43 0.52
C GLY A 85 -4.74 -7.82 1.07
N THR A 86 -4.57 -8.81 0.23
CA THR A 86 -4.80 -10.22 0.56
C THR A 86 -3.70 -11.04 -0.07
N CYS A 87 -3.10 -11.94 0.71
CA CYS A 87 -2.24 -12.98 0.16
C CYS A 87 -3.12 -14.09 -0.41
N VAL A 88 -2.99 -14.38 -1.70
CA VAL A 88 -3.66 -15.53 -2.32
C VAL A 88 -2.72 -16.72 -2.19
N CYS A 89 -3.07 -17.71 -1.37
CA CYS A 89 -2.23 -18.88 -1.14
C CYS A 89 -2.26 -19.83 -2.34
N PRO A 90 -1.11 -20.12 -2.98
CA PRO A 90 -1.04 -21.21 -3.94
C PRO A 90 -1.14 -22.55 -3.21
N TYR A 91 -1.69 -23.55 -3.91
CA TYR A 91 -1.89 -24.89 -3.36
C TYR A 91 -0.57 -25.45 -2.79
N GLY A 92 -0.57 -25.90 -1.53
CA GLY A 92 0.57 -26.56 -0.88
C GLY A 92 1.64 -25.65 -0.24
N GLN A 93 1.42 -24.33 -0.16
CA GLN A 93 2.35 -23.39 0.52
C GLN A 93 1.76 -22.74 1.79
N CYS A 94 0.42 -22.66 1.87
CA CYS A 94 -0.34 -22.26 3.04
C CYS A 94 -1.76 -22.85 2.95
N GLU A 95 -2.57 -22.73 4.01
CA GLU A 95 -3.98 -23.15 3.95
C GLU A 95 -4.67 -22.50 2.74
N VAL A 96 -5.40 -23.31 1.97
CA VAL A 96 -6.05 -22.86 0.74
C VAL A 96 -7.05 -21.77 1.11
N GLY A 97 -6.78 -20.53 0.68
CA GLY A 97 -7.57 -19.38 1.04
C GLY A 97 -6.87 -18.05 0.83
N ALA A 98 -7.49 -17.00 1.34
CA ALA A 98 -6.95 -15.64 1.34
C ALA A 98 -6.53 -15.27 2.76
N ILE A 99 -5.24 -15.02 2.97
CA ILE A 99 -4.75 -14.48 4.24
C ILE A 99 -4.86 -12.96 4.18
N PRO A 100 -5.65 -12.31 5.06
CA PRO A 100 -5.77 -10.86 5.06
C PRO A 100 -4.44 -10.22 5.48
N ALA A 101 -4.00 -9.23 4.71
CA ALA A 101 -2.87 -8.40 5.07
C ALA A 101 -3.38 -7.07 5.64
N LEU A 102 -2.61 -6.49 6.56
CA LEU A 102 -2.89 -5.17 7.11
C LEU A 102 -2.74 -4.07 6.05
N GLY A 103 -1.85 -4.31 5.08
CA GLY A 103 -1.62 -3.37 3.99
C GLY A 103 -0.72 -3.89 2.88
N THR A 104 -0.70 -3.17 1.76
CA THR A 104 0.19 -3.40 0.63
C THR A 104 1.32 -2.38 0.65
N MET A 105 2.56 -2.85 0.67
CA MET A 105 3.75 -2.01 0.78
C MET A 105 3.91 -1.11 -0.44
N LYS A 106 4.16 0.18 -0.20
CA LYS A 106 4.57 1.14 -1.23
C LYS A 106 6.09 1.27 -1.29
N ALA A 107 6.75 1.25 -0.15
CA ALA A 107 8.19 1.27 -0.05
C ALA A 107 8.68 0.43 1.13
N ILE A 108 9.85 -0.19 0.99
CA ILE A 108 10.53 -0.93 2.07
C ILE A 108 12.04 -0.74 1.95
N GLY A 109 12.68 -0.38 3.06
CA GLY A 109 14.13 -0.42 3.26
C GLY A 109 14.49 -1.50 4.28
N THR A 110 15.64 -2.16 4.09
CA THR A 110 16.15 -3.17 5.03
C THR A 110 17.49 -2.76 5.63
N SER A 111 17.86 -3.29 6.80
CA SER A 111 19.20 -3.16 7.38
C SER A 111 20.21 -4.10 6.71
N PHE A 112 21.50 -3.88 6.98
CA PHE A 112 22.57 -4.81 6.61
C PHE A 112 22.48 -6.12 7.42
#